data_AF-A0A959AKP1-F1
#
_entry.id   AF-A0A959AKP1-F1
#
_cell.length_a   1.000
_cell.length_b   1.000
_cell.length_c   1.000
_cell.angle_alpha   90.00
_cell.angle_beta   90.00
_cell.angle_gamma   90.00
#
_symmetry.space_group_name_H-M   'P 1'
#
loop_
_entity.id
_entity.type
_entity.pdbx_description
1 polymer ?
#
loop_
_entity_poly.entity_id
_entity_poly.type
_entity_poly.pdbx_seq_one_letter_code
_entity_poly.pdbx_strand_id
1 'polypeptide(L)'
;VQWRILKLKEDRERLEAEVQKRTRQIEKDKRIITSQAEALQELDKAKTRFFSNITHEFRTPLTLIIGPLEQILSEQPPPTILRRRVQGVLKNARHILELVNQMLDLSKIESKRMQVEATRGDIIAYTQELAMRFQPLVEKKELKLYFVAGQNRWETNFDQDKWDKTVYNLLSNAIKFTPSGNVIQLAVSKSCKDEQEFIRLDVRDTGMG
;
A
#
# COMPACT_ATOMS: atom_id res chain seq x y z
N VAL A 1 -39.23 -41.22 -51.85
CA VAL A 1 -38.10 -41.70 -51.01
C VAL A 1 -36.89 -40.77 -51.08
N GLN A 2 -36.41 -40.38 -52.26
CA GLN A 2 -35.23 -39.49 -52.41
C GLN A 2 -35.37 -38.10 -51.77
N TRP A 3 -36.51 -37.43 -51.89
CA TRP A 3 -36.76 -36.11 -51.26
C TRP A 3 -36.62 -36.12 -49.74
N ARG A 4 -36.99 -37.24 -49.09
CA ARG A 4 -36.89 -37.39 -47.64
C ARG A 4 -35.45 -37.63 -47.19
N ILE A 5 -34.64 -38.32 -48.01
CA ILE A 5 -33.21 -38.54 -47.76
C ILE A 5 -32.44 -37.22 -47.91
N LEU A 6 -32.74 -36.42 -48.93
CA LEU A 6 -32.08 -35.12 -49.15
C LEU A 6 -32.36 -34.15 -48.00
N LYS A 7 -33.63 -34.03 -47.59
CA LYS A 7 -34.03 -33.18 -46.46
C LYS A 7 -33.38 -33.61 -45.14
N LEU A 8 -33.30 -34.92 -44.87
CA LEU A 8 -32.61 -35.44 -43.68
C LEU A 8 -31.11 -35.11 -43.68
N LYS A 9 -30.47 -35.08 -44.86
CA LYS A 9 -29.06 -34.73 -44.98
C LYS A 9 -28.82 -33.24 -44.70
N GLU A 10 -29.66 -32.36 -45.25
CA GLU A 10 -29.60 -30.91 -44.98
C GLU A 10 -29.89 -30.59 -43.50
N ASP A 11 -30.90 -31.22 -42.91
CA ASP A 11 -31.24 -31.05 -41.49
C ASP A 11 -30.08 -31.51 -40.59
N ARG A 12 -29.41 -32.63 -40.96
CA ARG A 12 -28.22 -33.12 -40.25
C ARG A 12 -27.04 -32.15 -40.35
N GLU A 13 -26.74 -31.63 -41.54
CA GLU A 13 -25.65 -30.66 -41.73
C GLU A 13 -25.91 -29.35 -40.96
N ARG A 14 -27.17 -28.87 -40.93
CA ARG A 14 -27.58 -27.73 -40.10
C ARG A 14 -27.41 -28.00 -38.62
N LEU A 15 -27.85 -29.16 -38.14
CA LEU A 15 -27.68 -29.57 -36.75
C LEU A 15 -26.21 -29.67 -36.36
N GLU A 16 -25.37 -30.27 -37.20
CA GLU A 16 -23.93 -30.39 -36.98
C GLU A 16 -23.27 -29.00 -36.90
N ALA A 17 -23.63 -28.07 -37.80
CA ALA A 17 -23.14 -26.70 -37.76
C ALA A 17 -23.58 -25.94 -36.51
N GLU A 18 -24.83 -26.11 -36.07
CA GLU A 18 -25.33 -25.46 -34.85
C GLU A 18 -24.69 -26.03 -33.58
N VAL A 19 -24.53 -27.36 -33.50
CA VAL A 19 -23.79 -28.00 -32.42
C VAL A 19 -22.37 -27.46 -32.37
N GLN A 20 -21.65 -27.42 -33.49
CA GLN A 20 -20.28 -26.91 -33.54
C GLN A 20 -20.20 -25.45 -33.08
N LYS A 21 -21.17 -24.61 -33.49
CA LYS A 21 -21.26 -23.21 -33.03
C LYS A 21 -21.47 -23.12 -31.52
N ARG A 22 -22.41 -23.91 -30.96
CA ARG A 22 -22.67 -23.96 -29.51
C ARG A 22 -21.47 -24.48 -28.73
N THR A 23 -20.78 -25.52 -29.22
CA THR A 23 -19.57 -26.05 -28.59
C THR A 23 -18.47 -24.99 -28.52
N ARG A 24 -18.24 -24.21 -29.59
CA ARG A 24 -17.28 -23.10 -29.58
C ARG A 24 -17.65 -22.01 -28.58
N GLN A 25 -18.93 -21.68 -28.46
CA GLN A 25 -19.41 -20.70 -27.49
C GLN A 25 -19.19 -21.17 -26.05
N ILE A 26 -19.57 -22.43 -25.74
CA ILE A 26 -19.35 -23.04 -24.42
C ILE A 26 -17.87 -23.05 -24.06
N GLU A 27 -16.99 -23.38 -25.00
CA GLU A 27 -15.54 -23.39 -24.75
C GLU A 27 -15.01 -21.98 -24.44
N LYS A 28 -15.52 -20.94 -25.11
CA LYS A 28 -15.18 -19.55 -24.83
C LYS A 28 -15.67 -19.13 -23.44
N ASP A 29 -16.92 -19.43 -23.11
CA ASP A 29 -17.51 -19.07 -21.81
C ASP A 29 -16.82 -19.83 -20.67
N LYS A 30 -16.48 -21.10 -20.88
CA LYS A 30 -15.68 -21.89 -19.94
C LYS A 30 -14.34 -21.24 -19.65
N ARG A 31 -13.61 -20.76 -20.67
CA ARG A 31 -12.33 -20.05 -20.49
C ARG A 31 -12.48 -18.76 -19.70
N ILE A 32 -13.55 -18.01 -19.93
CA ILE A 32 -13.84 -16.79 -19.17
C ILE A 32 -14.13 -17.14 -17.70
N ILE A 33 -14.97 -18.14 -17.46
CA ILE A 33 -15.32 -18.59 -16.10
C ILE A 33 -14.08 -19.09 -15.36
N THR A 34 -13.22 -19.89 -16.01
CA THR A 34 -11.99 -20.38 -15.37
C THR A 34 -11.05 -19.23 -15.02
N SER A 35 -10.86 -18.27 -15.94
CA SER A 35 -10.03 -17.09 -15.67
C SER A 35 -10.59 -16.22 -14.53
N GLN A 36 -11.91 -16.05 -14.47
CA GLN A 36 -12.57 -15.33 -13.37
C GLN A 36 -12.44 -16.08 -12.04
N ALA A 37 -12.57 -17.42 -12.05
CA ALA A 37 -12.41 -18.24 -10.87
C ALA A 37 -10.97 -18.19 -10.33
N GLU A 38 -9.97 -18.24 -11.22
CA GLU A 38 -8.55 -18.07 -10.86
C GLU A 38 -8.30 -16.68 -10.25
N ALA A 39 -8.83 -15.62 -10.87
CA ALA A 39 -8.70 -14.26 -10.34
C ALA A 39 -9.37 -14.11 -8.96
N LEU A 40 -10.55 -14.72 -8.77
CA LEU A 40 -11.25 -14.71 -7.49
C LEU A 40 -10.46 -15.47 -6.42
N GLN A 41 -9.87 -16.60 -6.77
CA GLN A 41 -9.06 -17.40 -5.86
C GLN A 41 -7.78 -16.66 -5.45
N GLU A 42 -7.13 -15.96 -6.38
CA GLU A 42 -5.97 -15.12 -6.05
C GLU A 42 -6.35 -13.94 -5.15
N LEU A 43 -7.53 -13.34 -5.37
CA LEU A 43 -8.06 -12.30 -4.49
C LEU A 43 -8.33 -12.83 -3.08
N ASP A 44 -8.92 -14.02 -2.96
CA ASP A 44 -9.20 -14.65 -1.67
C ASP A 44 -7.91 -15.02 -0.90
N LYS A 45 -6.90 -15.54 -1.62
CA LYS A 45 -5.56 -15.76 -1.05
C LYS A 45 -4.91 -14.46 -0.59
N ALA A 46 -5.00 -13.40 -1.40
CA ALA A 46 -4.47 -12.09 -1.04
C ALA A 46 -5.15 -11.53 0.22
N LYS A 47 -6.48 -11.64 0.29
CA LYS A 47 -7.29 -11.25 1.45
C LYS A 47 -6.87 -12.04 2.71
N THR A 48 -6.72 -13.35 2.59
CA THR A 48 -6.29 -14.21 3.71
C THR A 48 -4.91 -13.82 4.22
N ARG A 49 -3.94 -13.63 3.31
CA ARG A 49 -2.58 -13.16 3.67
C ARG A 49 -2.63 -11.80 4.38
N PHE A 50 -3.44 -10.87 3.87
CA PHE A 50 -3.61 -9.55 4.46
C PHE A 50 -4.11 -9.62 5.91
N PHE A 51 -5.19 -10.36 6.18
CA PHE A 51 -5.73 -10.50 7.55
C PHE A 51 -4.78 -11.23 8.50
N SER A 52 -4.07 -12.24 8.01
CA SER A 52 -3.04 -12.94 8.79
C SER A 52 -1.93 -11.96 9.22
N ASN A 53 -1.37 -11.23 8.25
CA ASN A 53 -0.29 -10.27 8.50
C ASN A 53 -0.72 -9.18 9.49
N ILE A 54 -1.92 -8.62 9.32
CA ILE A 54 -2.48 -7.65 10.25
C ILE A 54 -2.59 -8.23 11.66
N THR A 55 -3.13 -9.44 11.80
CA THR A 55 -3.28 -10.06 13.13
C THR A 55 -1.93 -10.19 13.84
N HIS A 56 -0.87 -10.53 13.10
CA HIS A 56 0.49 -10.61 13.62
C HIS A 56 1.08 -9.24 13.99
N GLU A 57 0.94 -8.25 13.11
CA GLU A 57 1.40 -6.87 13.35
C GLU A 57 0.73 -6.23 14.57
N PHE A 58 -0.53 -6.58 14.86
CA PHE A 58 -1.23 -6.11 16.06
C PHE A 58 -0.84 -6.88 17.33
N ARG A 59 -0.65 -8.21 17.24
CA ARG A 59 -0.35 -9.05 18.41
C ARG A 59 0.96 -8.66 19.08
N THR A 60 2.00 -8.39 18.30
CA THR A 60 3.34 -8.07 18.81
C THR A 60 3.36 -6.85 19.75
N PRO A 61 2.91 -5.65 19.35
CA PRO A 61 2.87 -4.50 20.25
C PRO A 61 1.90 -4.70 21.41
N LEU A 62 0.79 -5.43 21.24
CA LEU A 62 -0.12 -5.76 22.34
C LEU A 62 0.58 -6.59 23.43
N THR A 63 1.33 -7.64 23.05
CA THR A 63 2.09 -8.44 24.02
C THR A 63 3.16 -7.60 24.71
N LEU A 64 3.80 -6.68 24.00
CA LEU A 64 4.78 -5.74 24.55
C LEU A 64 4.15 -4.58 25.35
N ILE A 65 2.82 -4.49 25.42
CA ILE A 65 2.07 -3.63 26.35
C ILE A 65 1.66 -4.43 27.58
N ILE A 66 0.99 -5.57 27.37
CA ILE A 66 0.39 -6.37 28.43
C ILE A 66 1.47 -6.94 29.36
N GLY A 67 2.51 -7.58 28.80
CA GLY A 67 3.56 -8.23 29.61
C GLY A 67 4.26 -7.27 30.58
N PRO A 68 4.78 -6.10 30.12
CA PRO A 68 5.38 -5.13 31.03
C PRO A 68 4.41 -4.57 32.07
N LEU A 69 3.11 -4.41 31.74
CA LEU A 69 2.10 -3.96 32.70
C LEU A 69 1.85 -5.03 33.78
N GLU A 70 1.72 -6.30 33.40
CA GLU A 70 1.60 -7.42 34.34
C GLU A 70 2.80 -7.48 35.31
N GLN A 71 4.02 -7.32 34.79
CA GLN A 71 5.23 -7.27 35.60
C GLN A 71 5.29 -6.05 36.53
N ILE A 72 4.81 -4.88 36.09
CA ILE A 72 4.74 -3.69 36.96
C ILE A 72 3.77 -3.94 38.12
N LEU A 73 2.62 -4.56 37.85
CA LEU A 73 1.62 -4.86 38.85
C LEU A 73 2.10 -5.90 39.87
N SER A 74 2.88 -6.90 39.45
CA SER A 74 3.37 -7.97 40.32
C SER A 74 4.65 -7.61 41.09
N GLU A 75 5.62 -6.94 40.46
CA GLU A 75 6.98 -6.77 41.02
C GLU A 75 7.19 -5.42 41.72
N GLN A 76 6.33 -4.42 41.50
CA GLN A 76 6.49 -3.04 41.99
C GLN A 76 7.93 -2.50 41.82
N PRO A 77 8.42 -2.43 40.57
CA PRO A 77 9.82 -2.12 40.30
C PRO A 77 10.21 -0.71 40.76
N PRO A 78 11.50 -0.46 41.06
CA PRO A 78 11.98 0.86 41.44
C PRO A 78 11.73 1.91 40.33
N PRO A 79 11.68 3.21 40.68
CA PRO A 79 11.23 4.28 39.77
C PRO A 79 11.92 4.32 38.40
N THR A 80 13.21 4.01 38.34
CA THR A 80 13.99 3.99 37.09
C THR A 80 13.54 2.89 36.14
N ILE A 81 13.30 1.68 36.66
CA ILE A 81 12.82 0.53 35.88
C ILE A 81 11.36 0.75 35.49
N LEU A 82 10.53 1.24 36.41
CA LEU A 82 9.14 1.60 36.15
C LEU A 82 9.04 2.59 34.97
N ARG A 83 9.81 3.68 35.01
CA ARG A 83 9.83 4.69 33.94
C ARG A 83 10.21 4.08 32.59
N ARG A 84 11.23 3.22 32.55
CA ARG A 84 11.66 2.55 31.31
C ARG A 84 10.57 1.62 30.77
N ARG A 85 9.93 0.80 31.62
CA ARG A 85 8.84 -0.10 31.23
C ARG A 85 7.63 0.69 30.69
N VAL A 86 7.22 1.74 31.39
CA VAL A 86 6.10 2.62 30.97
C VAL A 86 6.40 3.34 29.65
N GLN A 87 7.64 3.78 29.42
CA GLN A 87 8.05 4.33 28.12
C GLN A 87 7.91 3.32 26.98
N GLY A 88 8.26 2.04 27.22
CA GLY A 88 8.05 0.96 26.28
C GLY A 88 6.56 0.74 25.97
N VAL A 89 5.72 0.66 27.01
CA VAL A 89 4.26 0.53 26.88
C VAL A 89 3.68 1.68 26.05
N LEU A 90 4.03 2.93 26.36
CA LEU A 90 3.55 4.09 25.63
C LEU A 90 3.95 4.07 24.15
N LYS A 91 5.19 3.64 23.85
CA LYS A 91 5.67 3.49 22.47
C LYS A 91 4.83 2.48 21.70
N ASN A 92 4.58 1.30 22.29
CA ASN A 92 3.79 0.25 21.64
C ASN A 92 2.32 0.65 21.50
N ALA A 93 1.74 1.37 22.46
CA ALA A 93 0.37 1.87 22.37
C ALA A 93 0.19 2.87 21.22
N ARG A 94 1.16 3.78 21.03
CA ARG A 94 1.19 4.68 19.88
C ARG A 94 1.29 3.92 18.55
N HIS A 95 2.10 2.87 18.51
CA HIS A 95 2.21 2.03 17.31
C HIS A 95 0.90 1.34 16.94
N ILE A 96 0.14 0.83 17.93
CA ILE A 96 -1.21 0.28 17.66
C ILE A 96 -2.14 1.35 17.11
N LEU A 97 -2.12 2.55 17.67
CA LEU A 97 -2.94 3.65 17.17
C LEU A 97 -2.62 3.99 15.70
N GLU A 98 -1.33 3.98 15.32
CA GLU A 98 -0.90 4.14 13.94
C GLU A 98 -1.47 3.04 13.03
N LEU A 99 -1.40 1.76 13.44
CA LEU A 99 -1.96 0.64 12.68
C LEU A 99 -3.49 0.74 12.52
N VAL A 100 -4.20 1.19 13.55
CA VAL A 100 -5.65 1.43 13.49
C VAL A 100 -5.98 2.55 12.50
N ASN A 101 -5.23 3.66 12.54
CA ASN A 101 -5.42 4.76 11.60
C ASN A 101 -5.17 4.33 10.14
N GLN A 102 -4.13 3.52 9.91
CA GLN A 102 -3.86 2.94 8.58
C GLN A 102 -5.01 2.06 8.08
N MET A 103 -5.62 1.26 8.95
CA MET A 103 -6.82 0.46 8.61
C MET A 103 -8.02 1.33 8.26
N LEU A 104 -8.26 2.40 9.02
CA LEU A 104 -9.36 3.34 8.74
C LEU A 104 -9.16 4.06 7.41
N ASP A 105 -7.93 4.48 7.11
CA ASP A 105 -7.60 5.12 5.84
C ASP A 105 -7.78 4.16 4.66
N LEU A 106 -7.37 2.90 4.79
CA LEU A 106 -7.63 1.88 3.78
C LEU A 106 -9.14 1.68 3.52
N SER A 107 -9.93 1.59 4.59
CA SER A 107 -11.39 1.45 4.48
C SER A 107 -12.06 2.63 3.76
N LYS A 108 -11.56 3.86 3.99
CA LYS A 108 -12.04 5.06 3.27
C LYS A 108 -11.69 5.03 1.78
N ILE A 109 -10.52 4.50 1.43
CA ILE A 109 -10.09 4.33 0.03
C ILE A 109 -10.98 3.32 -0.68
N GLU A 110 -11.19 2.13 -0.08
CA GLU A 110 -12.02 1.07 -0.67
C GLU A 110 -13.48 1.50 -0.88
N SER A 111 -14.02 2.28 0.05
CA SER A 111 -15.38 2.81 -0.05
C SER A 111 -15.52 4.01 -1.00
N LYS A 112 -14.44 4.44 -1.68
CA LYS A 112 -14.37 5.67 -2.50
C LYS A 112 -14.80 6.94 -1.75
N ARG A 113 -14.70 6.92 -0.41
CA ARG A 113 -15.10 8.03 0.46
C ARG A 113 -13.95 8.98 0.77
N MET A 114 -12.73 8.64 0.38
CA MET A 114 -11.59 9.55 0.47
C MET A 114 -11.66 10.59 -0.64
N GLN A 115 -12.12 11.80 -0.32
CA GLN A 115 -12.11 12.94 -1.24
C GLN A 115 -10.71 13.54 -1.30
N VAL A 116 -10.25 13.95 -2.48
CA VAL A 116 -9.00 14.68 -2.69
C VAL A 116 -9.31 16.17 -2.67
N GLU A 117 -8.68 16.90 -1.74
CA GLU A 117 -8.84 18.33 -1.57
C GLU A 117 -7.55 19.01 -2.01
N ALA A 118 -7.43 19.24 -3.32
CA ALA A 118 -6.24 19.85 -3.89
C ALA A 118 -6.24 21.37 -3.66
N THR A 119 -5.18 21.88 -3.05
CA THR A 119 -4.92 23.30 -2.88
C THR A 119 -3.70 23.71 -3.69
N ARG A 120 -3.66 24.98 -4.11
CA ARG A 120 -2.53 25.52 -4.88
C ARG A 120 -1.39 25.87 -3.92
N GLY A 121 -0.18 25.40 -4.22
CA GLY A 121 1.02 25.79 -3.48
C GLY A 121 2.32 25.31 -4.11
N ASP A 122 3.44 25.73 -3.54
CA ASP A 122 4.78 25.30 -3.95
C ASP A 122 5.12 23.93 -3.37
N ILE A 123 4.95 22.89 -4.19
CA ILE A 123 5.16 21.51 -3.77
C ILE A 123 6.63 21.21 -3.44
N ILE A 124 7.58 21.95 -4.02
CA ILE A 124 9.01 21.75 -3.77
C ILE A 124 9.36 22.28 -2.39
N ALA A 125 8.99 23.53 -2.10
CA ALA A 125 9.21 24.13 -0.78
C ALA A 125 8.52 23.29 0.31
N TYR A 126 7.29 22.86 0.06
CA TYR A 126 6.53 22.02 0.99
C TYR A 126 7.20 20.67 1.24
N THR A 127 7.62 19.97 0.19
CA THR A 127 8.32 18.67 0.34
C THR A 127 9.67 18.81 1.02
N GLN A 128 10.38 19.91 0.76
CA GLN A 128 11.65 20.21 1.42
C GLN A 128 11.45 20.42 2.92
N GLU A 129 10.41 21.17 3.33
CA GLU A 129 10.07 21.36 4.74
C GLU A 129 9.76 20.02 5.42
N LEU A 130 8.98 19.15 4.76
CA LEU A 130 8.72 17.81 5.27
C LEU A 130 10.00 17.00 5.45
N ALA A 131 10.92 17.03 4.47
CA ALA A 131 12.20 16.35 4.57
C ALA A 131 13.03 16.85 5.75
N MET A 132 13.02 18.17 6.04
CA MET A 132 13.73 18.75 7.18
C MET A 132 13.22 18.20 8.52
N ARG A 133 11.92 17.89 8.65
CA ARG A 133 11.34 17.30 9.88
C ARG A 133 11.95 15.93 10.22
N PHE A 134 12.51 15.22 9.24
CA PHE A 134 13.17 13.93 9.43
C PHE A 134 14.65 14.02 9.79
N GLN A 135 15.30 15.19 9.63
CA GLN A 135 16.75 15.32 9.86
C GLN A 135 17.18 14.84 11.25
N PRO A 136 16.52 15.20 12.37
CA PRO A 136 16.95 14.73 13.69
C PRO A 136 16.91 13.20 13.83
N LEU A 137 15.96 12.54 13.15
CA LEU A 137 15.84 11.08 13.18
C LEU A 137 16.90 10.40 12.31
N VAL A 138 17.15 10.98 11.13
CA VAL A 138 18.17 10.54 10.17
C VAL A 138 19.57 10.63 10.80
N GLU A 139 19.90 11.78 11.40
CA GLU A 139 21.16 12.02 12.11
C GLU A 139 21.36 11.05 13.28
N LYS A 140 20.30 10.84 14.08
CA LYS A 140 20.33 9.87 15.19
C LYS A 140 20.62 8.43 14.74
N LYS A 141 20.23 8.08 13.51
CA LYS A 141 20.51 6.78 12.89
C LYS A 141 21.80 6.77 12.06
N GLU A 142 22.58 7.85 12.09
CA GLU A 142 23.82 8.03 11.32
C GLU A 142 23.60 7.87 9.81
N LEU A 143 22.42 8.29 9.32
CA LEU A 143 22.06 8.29 7.91
C LEU A 143 22.28 9.68 7.30
N LYS A 144 22.24 9.76 5.97
CA LYS A 144 22.21 11.04 5.24
C LYS A 144 20.94 11.13 4.40
N LEU A 145 20.19 12.21 4.54
CA LEU A 145 19.00 12.50 3.72
C LEU A 145 19.28 13.67 2.79
N TYR A 146 19.20 13.43 1.48
CA TYR A 146 19.29 14.47 0.45
C TYR A 146 17.94 14.73 -0.19
N PHE A 147 17.59 16.00 -0.34
CA PHE A 147 16.45 16.43 -1.14
C PHE A 147 16.93 16.97 -2.48
N VAL A 148 16.37 16.46 -3.58
CA VAL A 148 16.70 16.84 -4.95
C VAL A 148 15.43 17.27 -5.67
N ALA A 149 15.40 18.49 -6.20
CA ALA A 149 14.29 18.96 -7.01
C ALA A 149 14.76 19.31 -8.42
N GLY A 150 13.95 18.99 -9.43
CA GLY A 150 14.25 19.33 -10.83
C GLY A 150 14.16 20.84 -11.14
N GLN A 151 13.60 21.64 -10.24
CA GLN A 151 13.46 23.08 -10.32
C GLN A 151 13.45 23.66 -8.89
N ASN A 152 13.57 24.98 -8.72
CA ASN A 152 13.61 25.59 -7.37
C ASN A 152 12.22 25.87 -6.78
N ARG A 153 11.21 26.10 -7.63
CA ARG A 153 9.85 26.45 -7.23
C ARG A 153 8.86 25.83 -8.21
N TRP A 154 7.80 25.22 -7.70
CA TRP A 154 6.74 24.63 -8.53
C TRP A 154 5.37 24.82 -7.88
N GLU A 155 4.69 25.88 -8.31
CA GLU A 155 3.29 26.12 -7.95
C GLU A 155 2.36 25.17 -8.69
N THR A 156 1.67 24.30 -7.96
CA THR A 156 0.72 23.33 -8.51
C THR A 156 -0.40 23.02 -7.52
N ASN A 157 -1.45 22.35 -7.99
CA ASN A 157 -2.54 21.88 -7.14
C ASN A 157 -2.20 20.49 -6.58
N PHE A 158 -2.18 20.35 -5.26
CA PHE A 158 -1.98 19.06 -4.60
C PHE A 158 -2.70 19.03 -3.25
N ASP A 159 -3.02 17.84 -2.77
CA ASP A 159 -3.64 17.66 -1.46
C ASP A 159 -2.55 17.53 -0.40
N GLN A 160 -2.44 18.53 0.47
CA GLN A 160 -1.35 18.62 1.46
C GLN A 160 -1.37 17.45 2.47
N ASP A 161 -2.54 17.05 2.98
CA ASP A 161 -2.65 15.95 3.96
C ASP A 161 -2.23 14.62 3.32
N LYS A 162 -2.69 14.35 2.11
CA LYS A 162 -2.32 13.11 1.38
C LYS A 162 -0.86 13.12 0.97
N TRP A 163 -0.33 14.29 0.60
CA TRP A 163 1.09 14.44 0.28
C TRP A 163 1.96 14.19 1.52
N ASP A 164 1.63 14.79 2.66
CA ASP A 164 2.30 14.57 3.95
C ASP A 164 2.34 13.08 4.29
N LYS A 165 1.19 12.41 4.24
CA LYS A 165 1.09 10.98 4.55
C LYS A 165 1.93 10.14 3.60
N THR A 166 1.94 10.48 2.31
CA THR A 166 2.72 9.76 1.29
C THR A 166 4.22 9.92 1.54
N VAL A 167 4.70 11.16 1.68
CA VAL A 167 6.11 11.46 1.94
C VAL A 167 6.55 10.83 3.27
N TYR A 168 5.73 10.95 4.32
CA TYR A 168 6.03 10.40 5.64
C TYR A 168 6.15 8.88 5.61
N ASN A 169 5.20 8.18 4.96
CA ASN A 169 5.24 6.72 4.84
C ASN A 169 6.46 6.23 4.07
N LEU A 170 6.81 6.90 2.97
CA LEU A 170 7.98 6.50 2.17
C LEU A 170 9.30 6.77 2.92
N LEU A 171 9.47 7.96 3.50
CA LEU A 171 10.68 8.30 4.25
C LEU A 171 10.83 7.47 5.53
N SER A 172 9.75 7.25 6.28
CA SER A 172 9.81 6.42 7.49
C SER A 172 10.23 4.99 7.17
N ASN A 173 9.75 4.43 6.05
CA ASN A 173 10.19 3.12 5.57
C ASN A 173 11.67 3.14 5.16
N ALA A 174 12.09 4.09 4.33
CA ALA A 174 13.50 4.24 3.95
C ALA A 174 14.41 4.32 5.19
N ILE A 175 14.09 5.18 6.15
CA ILE A 175 14.86 5.33 7.40
C ILE A 175 14.83 4.05 8.22
N LYS A 176 13.71 3.34 8.28
CA LYS A 176 13.59 2.08 9.04
C LYS A 176 14.53 1.00 8.49
N PHE A 177 14.60 0.85 7.16
CA PHE A 177 15.27 -0.27 6.49
C PHE A 177 16.68 0.04 5.97
N THR A 178 17.10 1.31 5.97
CA THR A 178 18.48 1.69 5.61
C THR A 178 19.43 1.49 6.80
N PRO A 179 20.55 0.74 6.65
CA PRO A 179 21.57 0.60 7.69
C PRO A 179 22.33 1.91 7.97
N SER A 180 22.88 2.09 9.17
CA SER A 180 23.72 3.25 9.53
C SER A 180 24.85 3.49 8.49
N GLY A 181 25.21 4.76 8.27
CA GLY A 181 26.26 5.20 7.37
C GLY A 181 25.84 5.38 5.90
N ASN A 182 24.60 5.02 5.57
CA ASN A 182 24.07 5.04 4.21
C ASN A 182 23.24 6.29 3.89
N VAL A 183 22.74 6.34 2.65
CA VAL A 183 22.10 7.51 2.05
C VAL A 183 20.66 7.22 1.66
N ILE A 184 19.79 8.19 1.92
CA ILE A 184 18.42 8.26 1.43
C ILE A 184 18.31 9.52 0.57
N GLN A 185 17.71 9.39 -0.61
CA GLN A 185 17.44 10.49 -1.52
C GLN A 185 15.93 10.63 -1.72
N LEU A 186 15.41 11.81 -1.41
CA LEU A 186 14.05 12.24 -1.74
C LEU A 186 14.13 13.15 -2.97
N ALA A 187 13.35 12.87 -4.00
CA ALA A 187 13.30 13.72 -5.18
C ALA A 187 11.89 14.05 -5.64
N VAL A 188 11.71 15.31 -6.09
CA VAL A 188 10.46 15.77 -6.70
C VAL A 188 10.77 16.30 -8.10
N SER A 189 10.07 15.77 -9.10
CA SER A 189 10.25 16.14 -10.49
C SER A 189 8.93 16.12 -11.27
N LYS A 190 8.94 16.76 -12.43
CA LYS A 190 7.86 16.67 -13.41
C LYS A 190 7.96 15.37 -14.19
N SER A 191 6.84 14.72 -14.44
CA SER A 191 6.73 13.56 -15.32
C SER A 191 5.58 13.78 -16.30
N CYS A 192 5.82 13.64 -17.59
CA CYS A 192 4.76 13.73 -18.60
C CYS A 192 4.35 12.32 -19.04
N LYS A 193 3.05 12.04 -19.05
CA LYS A 193 2.48 10.80 -19.58
C LYS A 193 1.21 11.14 -20.34
N ASP A 194 1.09 10.67 -21.58
CA ASP A 194 -0.09 10.91 -22.42
C ASP A 194 -0.48 12.41 -22.50
N GLU A 195 0.52 13.28 -22.71
CA GLU A 195 0.39 14.76 -22.74
C GLU A 195 -0.07 15.43 -21.43
N GLN A 196 -0.20 14.67 -20.34
CA GLN A 196 -0.54 15.20 -19.02
C GLN A 196 0.72 15.33 -18.14
N GLU A 197 0.87 16.47 -17.47
CA GLU A 197 1.91 16.69 -16.46
C GLU A 197 1.49 16.05 -15.12
N PHE A 198 2.39 15.26 -14.54
CA PHE A 198 2.26 14.65 -13.23
C PHE A 198 3.42 15.06 -12.32
N ILE A 199 3.13 15.09 -11.03
CA ILE A 199 4.15 15.19 -9.99
C ILE A 199 4.72 13.78 -9.77
N ARG A 200 6.04 13.66 -9.94
CA ARG A 200 6.79 12.46 -9.58
C ARG A 200 7.51 12.69 -8.26
N LEU A 201 7.23 11.82 -7.30
CA LEU A 201 7.93 11.71 -6.02
C LEU A 201 8.75 10.42 -6.04
N ASP A 202 10.06 10.54 -5.89
CA ASP A 202 10.98 9.40 -5.79
C ASP A 202 11.60 9.37 -4.40
N VAL A 203 11.60 8.21 -3.76
CA VAL A 203 12.41 7.93 -2.56
C VAL A 203 13.33 6.77 -2.90
N ARG A 204 14.63 7.02 -2.81
CA ARG A 204 15.67 6.01 -3.04
C ARG A 204 16.45 5.82 -1.76
N ASP A 205 16.69 4.59 -1.40
CA ASP A 205 17.55 4.23 -0.28
C ASP A 205 18.53 3.13 -0.68
N THR A 206 19.61 2.99 0.08
CA THR A 206 20.61 1.92 -0.12
C THR A 206 20.46 0.83 0.95
N GLY A 207 19.22 0.55 1.35
CA GLY A 207 18.87 -0.53 2.26
C GLY A 207 18.95 -1.93 1.62
N MET A 208 18.43 -2.94 2.32
CA MET A 208 18.49 -4.35 1.89
C MET A 208 17.48 -4.72 0.78
N GLY A 209 16.87 -3.71 0.13
CA GLY A 209 15.79 -3.85 -0.84
C GLY A 209 16.28 -3.91 -2.28
#